data_AF-A0A6L8MUG2-F1
#
_entry.id   AF-A0A6L8MUG2-F1
#
_cell.length_a   1.000
_cell.length_b   1.000
_cell.length_c   1.000
_cell.angle_alpha   90.00
_cell.angle_beta   90.00
_cell.angle_gamma   90.00
#
_symmetry.space_group_name_H-M   'P 1'
#
loop_
_entity.id
_entity.type
_entity.pdbx_description
1 polymer ?
#
loop_
_entity_poly.entity_id
_entity_poly.type
_entity_poly.pdbx_seq_one_letter_code
_entity_poly.pdbx_strand_id
1 'polypeptide(L)'
;MEHEMININAHLVKDVVFSSFDSEDGIVPVVNFSLVKKYGKGKEYTNCSAYGDKVEIAKEFEKGDLIHVFGYFKENRKGDKVYKNFIVKSMNKIEQDEMEVE
;
A
#
# COMPACT_ATOMS: atom_id res chain seq x y z
N MET A 1 11.89 -10.06 -14.47
CA MET A 1 12.63 -8.97 -13.81
C MET A 1 12.52 -9.21 -12.32
N GLU A 2 13.65 -9.22 -11.63
CA GLU A 2 13.68 -9.35 -10.18
C GLU A 2 13.38 -7.98 -9.59
N HIS A 3 12.33 -7.88 -8.77
CA HIS A 3 12.00 -6.66 -8.04
C HIS A 3 12.57 -6.79 -6.64
N GLU A 4 13.18 -5.72 -6.13
CA GLU A 4 13.55 -5.66 -4.72
C GLU A 4 12.27 -5.62 -3.87
N MET A 5 12.11 -6.62 -3.02
CA MET A 5 10.99 -6.75 -2.12
C MET A 5 11.28 -5.99 -0.82
N ILE A 6 10.33 -5.16 -0.39
CA ILE A 6 10.51 -4.21 0.70
C ILE A 6 9.34 -4.38 1.69
N ASN A 7 9.65 -4.24 2.97
CA ASN A 7 8.69 -4.15 4.07
C ASN A 7 8.55 -2.69 4.52
N ILE A 8 7.31 -2.22 4.70
CA ILE A 8 7.02 -0.86 5.18
C ILE A 8 5.97 -0.95 6.28
N ASN A 9 6.32 -0.41 7.46
CA ASN A 9 5.36 -0.15 8.54
C ASN A 9 5.12 1.36 8.58
N ALA A 10 3.87 1.78 8.38
CA ALA A 10 3.51 3.20 8.33
C ALA A 10 2.02 3.41 8.58
N HIS A 11 1.65 4.64 8.94
CA HIS A 11 0.26 4.97 9.25
C HIS A 11 -0.55 5.27 7.99
N LEU A 12 -1.79 4.79 7.95
CA LEU A 12 -2.72 5.13 6.90
C LEU A 12 -3.11 6.62 6.98
N VAL A 13 -2.95 7.35 5.87
CA VAL A 13 -3.16 8.81 5.83
C VAL A 13 -4.64 9.20 5.86
N LYS A 14 -5.48 8.39 5.19
CA LYS A 14 -6.90 8.62 4.93
C LYS A 14 -7.55 7.29 4.54
N ASP A 15 -8.87 7.29 4.49
CA ASP A 15 -9.66 6.13 4.04
C ASP A 15 -9.17 5.62 2.68
N VAL A 16 -9.16 4.29 2.56
CA VAL A 16 -8.70 3.61 1.35
C VAL A 16 -9.70 3.84 0.20
N VAL A 17 -9.19 3.83 -1.03
CA VAL A 17 -10.02 4.05 -2.24
C VAL A 17 -10.14 2.75 -3.01
N PHE A 18 -11.36 2.23 -3.08
CA PHE A 18 -11.70 1.06 -3.87
C PHE A 18 -12.06 1.44 -5.31
N SER A 19 -11.61 0.64 -6.26
CA SER A 19 -11.86 0.80 -7.69
C SER A 19 -11.74 -0.54 -8.40
N SER A 20 -11.99 -0.58 -9.69
CA SER A 20 -11.75 -1.74 -10.53
C SER A 20 -11.37 -1.32 -11.95
N PHE A 21 -10.83 -2.25 -12.73
CA PHE A 21 -10.63 -2.07 -14.17
C PHE A 21 -10.95 -3.36 -14.92
N ASP A 22 -11.39 -3.23 -16.17
CA ASP A 22 -11.60 -4.35 -17.07
C ASP A 22 -10.27 -4.84 -17.64
N SER A 23 -10.06 -6.15 -17.60
CA SER A 23 -8.95 -6.85 -18.26
C SER A 23 -9.48 -7.93 -19.20
N GLU A 24 -8.62 -8.52 -20.02
CA GLU A 24 -8.99 -9.67 -20.87
C GLU A 24 -9.53 -10.85 -20.04
N ASP A 25 -9.06 -10.99 -18.80
CA ASP A 25 -9.46 -12.05 -17.86
C ASP A 25 -10.65 -11.65 -16.97
N GLY A 26 -11.26 -10.48 -17.20
CA GLY A 26 -12.41 -9.96 -16.45
C GLY A 26 -12.10 -8.75 -15.57
N ILE A 27 -13.03 -8.43 -14.66
CA ILE A 27 -12.93 -7.26 -13.77
C ILE A 27 -11.90 -7.53 -12.67
N VAL A 28 -10.89 -6.66 -12.59
CA VAL A 28 -9.86 -6.72 -11.55
C VAL A 28 -10.14 -5.66 -10.48
N PRO A 29 -10.47 -6.04 -9.23
CA PRO A 29 -10.65 -5.09 -8.16
C PRO A 29 -9.28 -4.56 -7.68
N VAL A 30 -9.25 -3.29 -7.29
CA VAL A 30 -8.06 -2.57 -6.85
C VAL A 30 -8.39 -1.72 -5.63
N VAL A 31 -7.49 -1.74 -4.64
CA VAL A 31 -7.50 -0.78 -3.54
C VAL A 31 -6.26 0.09 -3.61
N ASN A 32 -6.46 1.40 -3.49
CA ASN A 32 -5.41 2.41 -3.48
C ASN A 32 -5.41 3.13 -2.14
N PHE A 33 -4.24 3.26 -1.53
CA PHE A 33 -4.09 3.93 -0.25
C PHE A 33 -2.73 4.59 -0.12
N SER A 34 -2.61 5.54 0.80
CA SER A 34 -1.37 6.26 1.06
C SER A 34 -0.94 6.04 2.49
N LEU A 35 0.31 5.62 2.67
CA LEU A 35 0.95 5.48 3.97
C LEU A 35 1.84 6.68 4.25
N VAL A 36 1.97 7.06 5.51
CA VAL A 36 2.90 8.08 5.97
C VAL A 36 3.80 7.54 7.07
N LYS A 37 5.11 7.70 6.87
CA LYS A 37 6.13 7.45 7.88
C LYS A 37 6.73 8.78 8.31
N LYS A 38 6.75 9.04 9.62
CA LYS A 38 7.31 10.27 10.19
C LYS A 38 8.77 10.01 10.59
N TYR A 39 9.65 10.96 10.29
CA TYR A 39 11.06 10.92 10.71
C TYR A 39 11.46 12.29 11.25
N GLY A 40 11.56 12.40 12.58
CA GLY A 40 11.81 13.69 13.24
C GLY A 40 10.80 14.75 12.80
N LYS A 41 11.25 15.78 12.08
CA LYS A 41 10.41 16.85 11.52
C LYS A 41 9.86 16.55 10.11
N GLY A 42 10.34 15.50 9.45
CA GLY A 42 9.98 15.13 8.08
C GLY A 42 8.88 14.07 7.99
N LYS A 43 8.30 13.92 6.79
CA LYS A 43 7.31 12.89 6.46
C LYS A 43 7.65 12.28 5.10
N GLU A 44 7.61 10.96 5.03
CA GLU A 44 7.68 10.20 3.80
C GLU A 44 6.30 9.62 3.49
N TYR A 45 5.84 9.80 2.25
CA TYR A 45 4.55 9.31 1.79
C TYR A 45 4.73 8.24 0.73
N THR A 46 4.08 7.09 0.93
CA THR A 46 4.12 5.97 -0.01
C THR A 46 2.72 5.70 -0.53
N ASN A 47 2.53 5.81 -1.84
CA ASN A 47 1.31 5.36 -2.50
C ASN A 47 1.39 3.86 -2.75
N CYS A 48 0.34 3.16 -2.35
CA CYS A 48 0.23 1.71 -2.40
C CYS A 48 -0.98 1.31 -3.24
N SER A 49 -0.81 0.25 -4.03
CA SER A 49 -1.91 -0.41 -4.72
C SER A 49 -1.87 -1.91 -4.48
N ALA A 50 -3.01 -2.49 -4.09
CA ALA A 50 -3.23 -3.93 -4.00
C ALA A 50 -4.35 -4.35 -4.95
N TYR A 51 -4.25 -5.58 -5.48
CA TYR A 51 -5.10 -6.09 -6.56
C TYR A 51 -5.69 -7.46 -6.20
N GLY A 52 -6.87 -7.74 -6.74
CA GLY A 52 -7.57 -9.00 -6.57
C GLY A 52 -8.07 -9.20 -5.14
N ASP A 53 -8.00 -10.42 -4.63
CA ASP A 53 -8.56 -10.82 -3.33
C ASP A 53 -8.03 -10.01 -2.13
N LYS A 54 -6.87 -9.38 -2.27
CA LYS A 54 -6.26 -8.52 -1.23
C LYS A 54 -7.13 -7.30 -0.91
N VAL A 55 -8.01 -6.91 -1.83
CA VAL A 55 -8.93 -5.80 -1.62
C VAL A 55 -9.82 -6.02 -0.38
N GLU A 56 -10.19 -7.28 -0.09
CA GLU A 56 -11.02 -7.61 1.06
C GLU A 56 -10.35 -7.26 2.39
N ILE A 57 -9.04 -7.48 2.52
CA ILE A 57 -8.27 -7.16 3.74
C ILE A 57 -8.32 -5.65 4.03
N ALA A 58 -8.27 -4.81 3.00
CA ALA A 58 -8.24 -3.36 3.18
C ALA A 58 -9.60 -2.76 3.61
N LYS A 59 -10.69 -3.54 3.60
CA LYS A 59 -12.01 -3.05 4.05
C LYS A 59 -12.05 -2.75 5.54
N GLU A 60 -11.18 -3.38 6.32
CA GLU A 60 -11.07 -3.19 7.77
C GLU A 60 -10.12 -2.03 8.15
N PHE A 61 -9.47 -1.41 7.17
CA PHE A 61 -8.50 -0.35 7.43
C PHE A 61 -9.19 1.00 7.62
N GLU A 62 -8.82 1.67 8.71
CA GLU A 62 -9.30 2.99 9.08
C GLU A 62 -8.15 3.99 9.10
N LYS A 63 -8.47 5.27 8.84
CA LYS A 63 -7.49 6.35 8.88
C LYS A 63 -6.74 6.35 10.22
N GLY A 64 -5.40 6.36 10.14
CA GLY A 64 -4.52 6.37 11.30
C GLY A 64 -4.00 4.99 11.69
N ASP A 65 -4.59 3.91 11.18
CA ASP A 65 -4.13 2.54 11.43
C ASP A 65 -2.65 2.38 11.07
N LEU A 66 -1.93 1.64 11.90
CA LEU A 66 -0.57 1.21 11.59
C LEU A 66 -0.65 -0.01 10.68
N ILE A 67 -0.19 0.14 9.45
CA ILE A 67 -0.27 -0.91 8.42
C ILE A 67 1.13 -1.40 8.10
N HIS A 68 1.30 -2.72 8.09
CA HIS A 68 2.43 -3.38 7.46
C HIS A 68 2.09 -3.69 6.00
N VAL A 69 2.98 -3.34 5.07
CA VAL A 69 2.91 -3.76 3.68
C VAL A 69 4.23 -4.40 3.24
N PHE A 70 4.11 -5.51 2.52
CA PHE A 70 5.21 -6.17 1.82
C PHE A 70 4.94 -6.14 0.32
N GLY A 71 5.94 -5.75 -0.46
CA GLY A 71 5.75 -5.51 -1.88
C GLY A 71 6.99 -4.93 -2.53
N TYR A 72 6.81 -4.25 -3.66
CA TYR A 72 7.92 -3.63 -4.39
C TYR A 72 7.50 -2.34 -5.08
N PHE A 73 8.47 -1.47 -5.37
CA PHE A 73 8.22 -0.29 -6.20
C PHE A 73 8.18 -0.65 -7.68
N LYS A 74 7.10 -0.26 -8.35
CA LYS A 74 6.97 -0.28 -9.81
C LYS A 74 7.08 1.15 -10.33
N GLU A 75 8.04 1.36 -11.22
CA GLU A 75 8.16 2.60 -11.97
C GLU A 75 7.47 2.47 -13.32
N ASN A 76 6.65 3.46 -13.67
CA ASN A 76 6.05 3.58 -14.98
C ASN A 76 6.47 4.92 -15.57
N ARG A 77 7.07 4.89 -16.76
CA ARG A 77 7.42 6.11 -17.49
C ARG A 77 6.30 6.47 -18.46
N LYS A 78 5.84 7.72 -18.41
CA LYS A 78 4.88 8.28 -19.37
C LYS A 78 5.45 9.60 -19.86
N GLY A 79 6.04 9.57 -21.05
CA GLY A 79 6.84 10.70 -21.56
C GLY A 79 8.04 10.97 -20.67
N ASP A 80 8.16 12.20 -20.20
CA ASP A 80 9.19 12.71 -19.29
C ASP A 80 8.91 12.42 -17.80
N LYS A 81 7.71 11.93 -17.47
CA LYS A 81 7.30 11.67 -16.09
C LYS A 81 7.58 10.24 -15.67
N VAL A 82 8.18 10.08 -14.48
CA VAL A 82 8.35 8.81 -13.79
C VAL A 82 7.34 8.72 -12.66
N TYR A 83 6.46 7.73 -12.74
CA TYR A 83 5.48 7.43 -11.69
C TYR A 83 5.95 6.21 -10.91
N LYS A 84 6.25 6.41 -9.63
CA LYS A 84 6.65 5.33 -8.72
C LYS A 84 5.46 4.98 -7.83
N ASN A 85 5.04 3.72 -7.87
CA ASN A 85 3.95 3.20 -7.05
C ASN A 85 4.38 1.93 -6.33
N PHE A 86 3.93 1.72 -5.09
CA PHE A 86 4.23 0.52 -4.34
C PHE A 86 3.18 -0.56 -4.59
N ILE A 87 3.57 -1.65 -5.24
CA ILE A 87 2.69 -2.78 -5.52
C ILE A 87 2.72 -3.72 -4.33
N VAL A 88 1.59 -3.83 -3.66
CA VAL A 88 1.45 -4.63 -2.43
C VAL A 88 1.23 -6.10 -2.78
N LYS A 89 2.00 -6.98 -2.14
CA LYS A 89 1.88 -8.44 -2.23
C LYS A 89 1.20 -9.04 -1.00
N SER A 90 1.45 -8.50 0.18
CA SER A 90 0.71 -8.79 1.40
C SER A 90 0.63 -7.55 2.27
N MET A 91 -0.40 -7.49 3.12
CA MET A 91 -0.61 -6.41 4.06
C MET A 91 -1.44 -6.89 5.25
N ASN A 92 -1.25 -6.23 6.38
CA ASN A 92 -2.05 -6.42 7.59
C ASN A 92 -2.05 -5.13 8.42
N LYS A 93 -3.10 -4.97 9.22
CA LYS A 93 -3.10 -4.02 10.33
C LYS A 93 -2.18 -4.58 11.42
N ILE A 94 -1.39 -3.71 12.03
CA ILE A 94 -0.63 -4.02 13.25
C ILE A 94 -1.47 -3.51 14.41
N GLU A 95 -1.86 -4.40 15.31
CA GLU A 95 -2.57 -4.03 16.53
C GLU A 95 -1.60 -3.43 17.56
N GLN A 96 -2.06 -2.48 18.36
CA GLN A 96 -1.20 -1.73 19.29
C GLN A 96 -0.58 -2.64 20.36
N ASP A 97 -1.26 -3.72 20.73
CA ASP A 97 -0.82 -4.68 21.73
C ASP A 97 0.33 -5.58 21.22
N GLU A 98 0.53 -5.69 19.90
CA GLU A 98 1.64 -6.44 19.29
C GLU A 98 2.98 -5.69 19.35
N MET A 99 2.97 -4.40 19.70
CA MET A 99 4.18 -3.57 19.82
C MET A 99 4.80 -3.57 21.23
N GLU A 100 4.14 -4.14 22.25
CA GLU A 100 4.67 -4.21 23.62
C GLU A 100 5.59 -5.42 23.88
N VAL A 101 5.90 -6.22 22.85
CA VAL A 101 6.83 -7.35 22.95
C VAL A 101 8.15 -7.02 22.24
N GLU A 102 8.97 -6.16 22.86
CA GLU A 102 10.42 -6.12 22.67
C GLU A 102 11.15 -6.14 24.03
#